data_AF-A0AAN0NF33-F1
#
_entry.id   AF-A0AAN0NF33-F1
#
_cell.length_a   1.000
_cell.length_b   1.000
_cell.length_c   1.000
_cell.angle_alpha   90.00
_cell.angle_beta   90.00
_cell.angle_gamma   90.00
#
_symmetry.space_group_name_H-M   'P 1'
#
loop_
_entity.id
_entity.type
_entity.pdbx_description
1 polymer ?
#
loop_
_entity_poly.entity_id
_entity_poly.type
_entity_poly.pdbx_seq_one_letter_code
_entity_poly.pdbx_strand_id
1 'polypeptide(L)'
;MVVDRKQYRYLALGCLVLLGLASLFVGALDMTLSQLLAGDINAWHTLMYSRLPRVIAVILTGISVSIAGLIMQKLSQNRFVSPSTAVTMDGARLGILVAFIVLSNQTLWSISIFALLFLAISTVFVYDCSFKAKNKEYCICSIIRNYDWYDH
;
A
#
# COMPACT_ATOMS: atom_id res chain seq x y z
N MET A 1 20.75 -26.07 9.27
CA MET A 1 19.34 -26.16 9.66
C MET A 1 18.50 -25.58 8.54
N VAL A 2 17.93 -26.45 7.69
CA VAL A 2 17.01 -26.03 6.63
C VAL A 2 15.64 -25.86 7.27
N VAL A 3 15.31 -24.64 7.68
CA VAL A 3 13.96 -24.34 8.19
C VAL A 3 13.01 -24.42 7.00
N ASP A 4 12.04 -25.34 7.07
CA ASP A 4 11.13 -25.62 5.96
C ASP A 4 10.31 -24.38 5.60
N ARG A 5 10.28 -24.03 4.30
CA ARG A 5 9.55 -22.86 3.75
C ARG A 5 8.07 -22.84 4.13
N LYS A 6 7.50 -23.99 4.49
CA LYS A 6 6.13 -24.15 5.00
C LYS A 6 5.97 -23.56 6.41
N GLN A 7 6.94 -23.73 7.31
CA GLN A 7 6.88 -23.20 8.69
C GLN A 7 6.80 -21.68 8.71
N TYR A 8 7.55 -20.98 7.85
CA TYR A 8 7.45 -19.52 7.73
C TYR A 8 6.07 -19.03 7.28
N ARG A 9 5.37 -19.78 6.42
CA ARG A 9 4.01 -19.42 5.97
C ARG A 9 2.99 -19.56 7.09
N TYR A 10 3.08 -20.63 7.89
CA TYR A 10 2.21 -20.83 9.04
C TYR A 10 2.49 -19.81 10.15
N LEU A 11 3.77 -19.48 10.40
CA LEU A 11 4.15 -18.42 11.34
C LEU A 11 3.65 -17.03 10.89
N ALA A 12 3.76 -16.71 9.60
CA ALA A 12 3.25 -15.44 9.06
C ALA A 12 1.72 -15.35 9.14
N LEU A 13 1.00 -16.43 8.83
CA LEU A 13 -0.46 -16.51 9.00
C LEU A 13 -0.86 -16.40 10.46
N GLY A 14 -0.18 -17.11 11.36
CA GLY A 14 -0.40 -17.02 12.80
C GLY A 14 -0.18 -15.61 13.33
N CYS A 15 0.90 -14.95 12.90
CA CYS A 15 1.20 -13.56 13.25
C CYS A 15 0.13 -12.59 12.72
N LEU A 16 -0.34 -12.76 11.48
CA LEU A 16 -1.42 -11.95 10.89
C LEU A 16 -2.72 -12.09 11.70
N VAL A 17 -3.11 -13.31 12.05
CA VAL A 17 -4.32 -13.57 12.84
C VAL A 17 -4.17 -13.00 14.25
N LEU A 18 -3.01 -13.18 14.89
CA LEU A 18 -2.71 -12.62 16.20
C LEU A 18 -2.72 -11.08 16.20
N LEU A 19 -2.12 -10.43 15.19
CA LEU A 19 -2.17 -8.98 15.04
C LEU A 19 -3.57 -8.48 14.71
N GLY A 20 -4.34 -9.21 13.91
CA GLY A 20 -5.74 -8.90 13.61
C GLY A 20 -6.60 -8.95 14.87
N LEU A 21 -6.43 -10.00 15.68
CA LEU A 21 -7.06 -10.14 16.99
C LEU A 21 -6.60 -9.04 17.94
N ALA A 22 -5.30 -8.76 18.04
CA ALA A 22 -4.76 -7.66 18.84
C ALA A 22 -5.35 -6.31 18.39
N SER A 23 -5.51 -6.07 17.09
CA SER A 23 -6.15 -4.85 16.57
C SER A 23 -7.63 -4.75 16.92
N LEU A 24 -8.32 -5.85 17.22
CA LEU A 24 -9.66 -5.82 17.79
C LEU A 24 -9.65 -5.37 19.25
N PHE A 25 -8.54 -5.56 19.97
CA PHE A 25 -8.36 -5.11 21.36
C PHE A 25 -7.72 -3.72 21.48
N VAL A 26 -6.91 -3.30 20.50
CA VAL A 26 -6.30 -1.96 20.43
C VAL A 26 -7.37 -0.95 19.99
N GLY A 27 -8.15 -0.47 20.97
CA GLY A 27 -9.23 0.51 20.75
C GLY A 27 -10.31 0.57 21.83
N ALA A 28 -10.23 -0.21 22.91
CA ALA A 28 -11.12 -0.04 24.06
C ALA A 28 -10.34 -0.22 25.35
N LEU A 29 -9.96 0.91 25.95
CA LEU A 29 -9.57 0.97 27.35
C LEU A 29 -10.78 0.83 28.30
N ASP A 30 -12.02 0.64 27.83
CA ASP A 30 -13.21 0.50 28.70
C ASP A 30 -14.29 -0.45 28.16
N MET A 31 -13.93 -1.53 27.45
CA MET A 31 -14.90 -2.62 27.19
C MET A 31 -14.31 -3.94 27.64
N THR A 32 -14.58 -4.26 28.90
CA THR A 32 -14.39 -5.58 29.49
C THR A 32 -15.13 -6.63 28.66
N LEU A 33 -14.47 -7.75 28.34
CA LEU A 33 -15.06 -8.93 27.67
C LEU A 33 -16.39 -9.40 28.30
N SER A 34 -16.62 -9.06 29.57
CA SER A 34 -17.87 -9.31 30.28
C SER A 34 -19.08 -8.51 29.77
N GLN A 35 -18.91 -7.32 29.20
CA GLN A 35 -20.01 -6.51 28.65
C GLN A 35 -20.45 -6.97 27.25
N LEU A 36 -19.52 -7.51 26.45
CA LEU A 36 -19.81 -8.12 25.16
C LEU A 36 -20.57 -9.45 25.32
N LEU A 37 -20.22 -10.21 26.36
CA LEU A 37 -20.90 -11.46 26.74
C LEU A 37 -22.23 -11.22 27.46
N ALA A 38 -22.40 -10.04 28.08
CA ALA A 38 -23.66 -9.60 28.69
C ALA A 38 -24.70 -9.07 27.68
N GLY A 39 -24.35 -8.95 26.39
CA GLY A 39 -25.30 -8.60 25.33
C GLY A 39 -25.57 -7.10 25.17
N ASP A 40 -24.65 -6.21 25.56
CA ASP A 40 -24.83 -4.78 25.36
C ASP A 40 -24.85 -4.41 23.86
N ILE A 41 -25.96 -3.80 23.41
CA ILE A 41 -26.24 -3.41 22.03
C ILE A 41 -25.19 -2.41 21.50
N ASN A 42 -24.67 -1.54 22.36
CA ASN A 42 -23.68 -0.53 21.95
C ASN A 42 -22.34 -1.18 21.57
N ALA A 43 -21.90 -2.19 22.32
CA ALA A 43 -20.69 -2.96 22.06
C ALA A 43 -20.77 -3.71 20.72
N TRP A 44 -21.92 -4.34 20.46
CA TRP A 44 -22.20 -5.06 19.22
C TRP A 44 -22.24 -4.14 18.00
N HIS A 45 -22.87 -2.97 18.13
CA HIS A 45 -22.94 -1.99 17.06
C HIS A 45 -21.53 -1.48 16.69
N THR A 46 -20.69 -1.09 17.66
CA THR A 46 -19.32 -0.65 17.37
C THR A 46 -18.47 -1.73 16.71
N LEU A 47 -18.64 -3.00 17.09
CA LEU A 47 -17.90 -4.12 16.52
C LEU A 47 -18.27 -4.32 15.04
N MET A 48 -19.57 -4.34 14.72
CA MET A 48 -20.06 -4.54 13.35
C MET A 48 -19.77 -3.34 12.43
N TYR A 49 -19.93 -2.10 12.90
CA TYR A 49 -19.85 -0.91 12.05
C TYR A 49 -18.45 -0.33 11.87
N SER A 50 -17.51 -0.57 12.79
CA SER A 50 -16.17 0.03 12.70
C SER A 50 -15.05 -0.99 12.64
N ARG A 51 -15.14 -2.09 13.39
CA ARG A 51 -14.01 -3.02 13.54
C ARG A 51 -13.96 -4.05 12.42
N LEU A 52 -15.10 -4.67 12.13
CA LEU A 52 -15.25 -5.60 11.02
C LEU A 52 -14.85 -4.96 9.67
N PRO A 53 -15.35 -3.76 9.29
CA PRO A 53 -14.92 -3.11 8.05
C PRO A 53 -13.43 -2.72 8.06
N ARG A 54 -12.86 -2.35 9.21
CA ARG A 54 -11.42 -2.02 9.33
C ARG A 54 -10.53 -3.24 9.06
N VAL A 55 -10.84 -4.40 9.65
CA VAL A 55 -10.07 -5.63 9.42
C VAL A 55 -10.16 -6.06 7.95
N ILE A 56 -11.37 -5.99 7.35
CA ILE A 56 -11.56 -6.29 5.93
C ILE A 56 -10.74 -5.33 5.05
N ALA A 57 -10.77 -4.03 5.34
CA ALA A 57 -10.02 -3.02 4.58
C ALA A 57 -8.50 -3.25 4.64
N VAL A 58 -7.95 -3.59 5.82
CA VAL A 58 -6.52 -3.87 5.98
C VAL A 58 -6.10 -5.12 5.21
N ILE A 59 -6.89 -6.21 5.29
CA ILE A 59 -6.61 -7.44 4.55
C ILE A 59 -6.66 -7.19 3.04
N LEU A 60 -7.70 -6.50 2.55
CA LEU A 60 -7.87 -6.17 1.13
C LEU A 60 -6.72 -5.29 0.63
N THR A 61 -6.31 -4.29 1.40
CA THR A 61 -5.18 -3.42 1.07
C THR A 61 -3.87 -4.20 1.04
N GLY A 62 -3.63 -5.07 2.02
CA GLY A 62 -2.45 -5.92 2.07
C GLY A 62 -2.33 -6.86 0.87
N ILE A 63 -3.43 -7.48 0.45
CA ILE A 63 -3.49 -8.30 -0.77
C ILE A 63 -3.15 -7.44 -2.00
N SER A 64 -3.76 -6.27 -2.12
CA SER A 64 -3.58 -5.35 -3.26
C SER A 64 -2.11 -4.90 -3.41
N VAL A 65 -1.47 -4.48 -2.32
CA VAL A 65 -0.07 -4.04 -2.31
C VAL A 65 0.87 -5.21 -2.61
N SER A 66 0.58 -6.42 -2.11
CA SER A 66 1.39 -7.61 -2.38
C SER A 66 1.35 -7.97 -3.88
N ILE A 67 0.17 -7.94 -4.50
CA ILE A 67 0.00 -8.21 -5.93
C ILE A 67 0.73 -7.14 -6.76
N ALA A 68 0.59 -5.86 -6.40
CA ALA A 68 1.28 -4.77 -7.08
C ALA A 68 2.82 -4.93 -7.02
N GLY A 69 3.36 -5.34 -5.88
CA GLY A 69 4.78 -5.63 -5.72
C GLY A 69 5.25 -6.79 -6.62
N LEU A 70 4.48 -7.87 -6.69
CA LEU A 70 4.79 -9.00 -7.57
C LEU A 70 4.74 -8.61 -9.06
N ILE A 71 3.75 -7.81 -9.46
CA ILE A 71 3.64 -7.32 -10.85
C ILE A 71 4.85 -6.46 -11.21
N MET A 72 5.26 -5.54 -10.32
CA MET A 72 6.43 -4.70 -10.56
C MET A 72 7.73 -5.52 -10.67
N GLN A 73 7.90 -6.51 -9.79
CA GLN A 73 9.05 -7.44 -9.86
C GLN A 73 9.09 -8.22 -11.17
N LYS A 74 7.94 -8.63 -11.70
CA LYS A 74 7.83 -9.32 -13.00
C LYS A 74 8.11 -8.39 -14.18
N LEU A 75 7.59 -7.16 -14.15
CA LEU A 75 7.77 -6.17 -15.21
C LEU A 75 9.22 -5.70 -15.34
N SER A 76 9.87 -5.43 -14.20
CA SER A 76 11.26 -4.96 -14.19
C SER A 76 12.27 -6.08 -14.40
N GLN A 77 11.85 -7.35 -14.33
CA GLN A 77 12.73 -8.53 -14.26
C GLN A 77 13.83 -8.41 -13.18
N ASN A 78 13.61 -7.55 -12.19
CA ASN A 78 14.57 -7.24 -11.15
C ASN A 78 13.90 -7.46 -9.78
N ARG A 79 14.34 -8.49 -9.07
CA ARG A 79 13.84 -8.83 -7.73
C ARG A 79 14.16 -7.77 -6.66
N PHE A 80 15.02 -6.80 -6.96
CA PHE A 80 15.38 -5.69 -6.07
C PHE A 80 14.60 -4.41 -6.36
N VAL A 81 13.67 -4.43 -7.33
CA VAL A 81 12.77 -3.31 -7.52
C VAL A 81 11.69 -3.35 -6.44
N SER A 82 11.61 -2.28 -5.67
CA SER A 82 10.46 -2.01 -4.83
C SER A 82 9.48 -1.15 -5.62
N PRO A 83 8.17 -1.45 -5.65
CA PRO A 83 7.20 -0.51 -6.17
C PRO A 83 7.36 0.80 -5.40
N SER A 84 7.64 1.91 -6.10
CA SER A 84 7.81 3.22 -5.46
C SER A 84 6.45 3.76 -5.04
N THR A 85 5.93 3.26 -3.92
CA THR A 85 4.69 3.74 -3.31
C THR A 85 4.89 5.06 -2.57
N ALA A 86 6.14 5.40 -2.23
CA ALA A 86 6.50 6.65 -1.57
C ALA A 86 6.05 7.87 -2.40
N VAL A 87 6.37 7.89 -3.69
CA VAL A 87 6.00 9.00 -4.59
C VAL A 87 4.48 9.15 -4.71
N THR A 88 3.74 8.04 -4.79
CA THR A 88 2.27 8.09 -4.86
C THR A 88 1.61 8.53 -3.55
N MET A 89 2.19 8.15 -2.39
CA MET A 89 1.66 8.54 -1.08
C MET A 89 1.91 10.03 -0.80
N ASP A 90 3.09 10.54 -1.12
CA ASP A 90 3.40 11.95 -0.95
C ASP A 90 2.56 12.82 -1.90
N GLY A 91 2.29 12.35 -3.13
CA GLY A 91 1.33 12.97 -4.04
C GLY A 91 -0.08 13.07 -3.46
N ALA A 92 -0.60 12.00 -2.87
CA ALA A 92 -1.92 12.01 -2.21
C ALA A 92 -1.97 12.98 -1.03
N ARG A 93 -0.91 13.03 -0.20
CA ARG A 93 -0.81 13.96 0.94
C ARG A 93 -0.83 15.42 0.48
N LEU A 94 -0.14 15.74 -0.62
CA LEU A 94 -0.21 17.06 -1.24
C LEU A 94 -1.63 17.37 -1.72
N GLY A 95 -2.33 16.42 -2.33
CA GLY A 95 -3.73 16.58 -2.73
C GLY A 95 -4.66 16.89 -1.56
N ILE A 96 -4.48 16.21 -0.42
CA ILE A 96 -5.22 16.50 0.82
C ILE A 96 -4.90 17.92 1.32
N LEU A 97 -3.62 18.32 1.31
CA LEU A 97 -3.20 19.65 1.76
C LEU A 97 -3.80 20.76 0.88
N VAL A 98 -3.81 20.55 -0.44
CA VAL A 98 -4.43 21.46 -1.41
C VAL A 98 -5.94 21.54 -1.17
N ALA A 99 -6.61 20.41 -0.90
CA ALA A 99 -8.03 20.40 -0.55
C ALA A 99 -8.28 21.35 0.62
N PHE A 100 -7.52 21.22 1.71
CA PHE A 100 -7.63 22.04 2.92
C PHE A 100 -7.42 23.54 2.70
N ILE A 101 -6.55 23.92 1.77
CA ILE A 101 -6.28 25.33 1.46
C ILE A 101 -7.36 25.92 0.56
N VAL A 102 -7.88 25.16 -0.39
CA VAL A 102 -8.79 25.66 -1.44
C VAL A 102 -10.25 25.68 -0.98
N LEU A 103 -10.67 24.74 -0.14
CA LEU A 103 -12.06 24.65 0.34
C LEU A 103 -12.13 25.07 1.82
N SER A 104 -13.08 25.95 2.19
CA SER A 104 -13.32 26.29 3.60
C SER A 104 -14.28 25.32 4.32
N ASN A 105 -15.10 24.57 3.56
CA ASN A 105 -16.05 23.60 4.12
C ASN A 105 -15.71 22.19 3.62
N GLN A 106 -14.96 21.45 4.43
CA GLN A 106 -14.38 20.18 4.05
C GLN A 106 -15.29 19.02 4.41
N THR A 107 -15.84 18.35 3.40
CA THR A 107 -16.47 17.03 3.58
C THR A 107 -15.47 15.92 3.32
N LEU A 108 -15.65 14.76 3.97
CA LEU A 108 -14.81 13.58 3.76
C LEU A 108 -14.69 13.20 2.27
N TRP A 109 -15.77 13.39 1.52
CA TRP A 109 -15.85 13.14 0.09
C TRP A 109 -14.97 14.09 -0.72
N SER A 110 -15.00 15.39 -0.42
CA SER A 110 -14.17 16.39 -1.08
C SER A 110 -12.68 16.08 -0.92
N ILE A 111 -12.25 15.78 0.32
CA ILE A 111 -10.86 15.43 0.61
C ILE A 111 -10.43 14.18 -0.18
N SER A 112 -11.30 13.17 -0.22
CA SER A 112 -11.01 11.91 -0.93
C SER A 112 -10.86 12.11 -2.44
N ILE A 113 -11.71 12.94 -3.06
CA ILE A 113 -11.63 13.24 -4.49
C ILE A 113 -10.33 13.97 -4.83
N PHE A 114 -9.97 15.01 -4.06
CA PHE A 114 -8.71 15.74 -4.28
C PHE A 114 -7.48 14.84 -4.08
N ALA A 115 -7.49 13.99 -3.05
CA ALA A 115 -6.42 13.03 -2.82
C ALA A 115 -6.24 12.07 -4.01
N LEU A 116 -7.34 11.55 -4.56
CA LEU A 116 -7.32 10.62 -5.71
C LEU A 116 -6.84 11.30 -6.99
N LEU A 117 -7.28 12.54 -7.27
CA LEU A 117 -6.84 13.29 -8.44
C LEU A 117 -5.33 13.53 -8.40
N PHE A 118 -4.80 14.00 -7.28
CA PHE A 118 -3.38 14.28 -7.12
C PHE A 118 -2.52 13.01 -7.15
N LEU A 119 -3.03 11.91 -6.58
CA LEU A 119 -2.40 10.60 -6.66
C LEU A 119 -2.32 10.10 -8.11
N ALA A 120 -3.40 10.25 -8.88
CA ALA A 120 -3.43 9.84 -10.29
C ALA A 120 -2.43 10.64 -11.13
N ILE A 121 -2.38 11.96 -10.94
CA ILE A 121 -1.41 12.86 -11.61
C ILE A 121 0.03 12.45 -11.26
N SER A 122 0.31 12.21 -9.98
CA SER A 122 1.64 11.79 -9.51
C SER A 122 2.05 10.44 -10.12
N THR A 123 1.10 9.51 -10.25
CA THR A 123 1.34 8.19 -10.85
C THR A 123 1.67 8.30 -12.34
N VAL A 124 0.92 9.11 -13.11
CA VAL A 124 1.20 9.35 -14.53
C VAL A 124 2.60 9.96 -14.71
N PHE A 125 2.94 10.97 -13.91
CA PHE A 125 4.24 11.61 -13.96
C PHE A 125 5.40 10.63 -13.75
N VAL A 126 5.27 9.67 -12.82
CA VAL A 126 6.27 8.62 -12.60
C VAL A 126 6.39 7.69 -13.79
N TYR A 127 5.28 7.28 -14.40
CA TYR A 127 5.33 6.43 -15.60
C TYR A 127 5.99 7.13 -16.77
N ASP A 128 5.67 8.40 -17.03
CA ASP A 128 6.29 9.20 -18.09
C ASP A 128 7.80 9.38 -17.86
N CYS A 129 8.19 9.68 -16.63
CA CYS A 129 9.60 9.79 -16.26
C CYS A 129 10.34 8.45 -16.43
N SER A 130 9.70 7.35 -16.04
CA SER A 130 10.25 5.99 -16.17
C SER A 130 10.44 5.60 -17.64
N PHE A 131 9.51 5.96 -18.52
CA PHE A 131 9.64 5.72 -19.97
C PHE A 131 10.81 6.53 -20.57
N LYS A 132 10.96 7.79 -20.15
CA LYS A 132 12.04 8.67 -20.62
C LYS A 132 13.42 8.23 -20.11
N ALA A 133 13.49 7.70 -18.89
CA ALA A 133 14.71 7.16 -18.29
C ALA A 133 15.17 5.90 -19.03
N LYS A 134 14.25 4.95 -19.29
CA LYS A 134 14.56 3.73 -20.04
C LYS A 134 15.12 4.04 -21.43
N ASN A 135 14.55 5.02 -22.14
CA ASN A 135 15.00 5.39 -23.48
C ASN A 135 16.46 5.90 -23.50
N LYS A 136 16.92 6.57 -22.43
CA LYS A 136 18.31 7.02 -22.30
C LYS A 136 19.26 5.85 -22.02
N GLU A 137 18.89 4.92 -21.15
CA GLU A 137 19.72 3.74 -20.84
C GLU A 137 19.85 2.78 -22.02
N TYR A 138 18.78 2.57 -22.81
CA TYR A 138 18.87 1.79 -24.05
C TYR A 138 19.77 2.46 -25.09
N CYS A 139 19.76 3.80 -25.20
CA CYS A 139 20.69 4.53 -26.06
C CYS A 139 22.14 4.41 -25.57
N ILE A 140 22.40 4.52 -24.26
CA ILE A 140 23.75 4.39 -23.70
C ILE A 140 24.27 2.95 -23.87
N CYS A 141 23.45 1.93 -23.61
CA CYS A 141 23.80 0.53 -23.87
C CYS A 141 24.00 0.23 -25.37
N SER A 142 23.25 0.88 -26.25
CA SER A 142 23.44 0.79 -27.71
C SER A 142 24.79 1.40 -28.12
N ILE A 143 25.16 2.56 -27.59
CA ILE A 143 26.43 3.23 -27.88
C ILE A 143 27.61 2.43 -27.31
N ILE A 144 27.54 1.96 -26.07
CA ILE A 144 28.61 1.14 -25.45
C ILE A 144 28.80 -0.18 -26.20
N ARG A 145 27.70 -0.83 -26.64
CA ARG A 145 27.77 -2.06 -27.44
C ARG A 145 28.30 -1.83 -28.85
N ASN A 146 28.24 -0.61 -29.38
CA ASN A 146 28.81 -0.25 -30.69
C ASN A 146 30.31 0.08 -30.58
N TYR A 147 30.80 0.46 -29.39
CA TYR A 147 32.23 0.69 -29.12
C TYR A 147 33.03 -0.59 -28.84
N ASP A 148 32.38 -1.72 -28.54
CA ASP A 148 33.02 -2.99 -28.14
C ASP A 148 33.33 -3.93 -29.34
N TRP A 149 33.20 -3.43 -30.59
CA TRP A 149 33.45 -4.21 -31.83
C TRP A 149 34.64 -3.72 -32.66
N TYR A 150 35.48 -2.80 -32.15
CA TYR A 150 36.66 -2.27 -32.86
C TYR A 150 37.98 -2.53 -32.13
N ASP A 151 38.04 -3.62 -31.35
CA ASP A 151 39.29 -4.22 -30.90
C ASP A 151 39.20 -5.72 -31.19
N HIS A 152 39.38 -6.08 -32.46
CA HIS A 152 40.10 -7.25 -33.00
C HIS A 152 39.93 -7.37 -34.51
#